data_AF-A0A7K1C106-F1
#
_entry.id   AF-A0A7K1C106-F1
#
_cell.length_a   1.000
_cell.length_b   1.000
_cell.length_c   1.000
_cell.angle_alpha   90.00
_cell.angle_beta   90.00
_cell.angle_gamma   90.00
#
_symmetry.space_group_name_H-M   'P 1'
#
loop_
_entity.id
_entity.type
_entity.pdbx_description
1 polymer ?
#
loop_
_entity_poly.entity_id
_entity_poly.type
_entity_poly.pdbx_seq_one_letter_code
_entity_poly.pdbx_strand_id
1 'polypeptide(L)' 'MREKFSQDKLDRCISCGYCLPACPTYKITGNEESSPRGRITLMRAVQNDKLPAIDLLGESSFCLGCRACEPV' A
#
# COMPACT_ATOMS: atom_id res chain seq x y z
N MET A 1 17.77 -11.14 -9.67
CA MET A 1 16.64 -10.19 -9.51
C MET A 1 16.76 -9.60 -8.11
N ARG A 2 16.81 -8.28 -7.95
CA ARG A 2 17.01 -7.65 -6.63
C ARG A 2 15.66 -7.55 -5.93
N GLU A 3 15.46 -8.37 -4.90
CA GLU A 3 14.28 -8.32 -4.04
C GLU A 3 14.35 -7.05 -3.16
N LYS A 4 13.34 -6.18 -3.26
CA LYS A 4 13.22 -4.92 -2.52
C LYS A 4 12.24 -5.08 -1.34
N PHE A 5 11.22 -5.91 -1.51
CA PHE A 5 10.18 -6.24 -0.53
C PHE A 5 9.97 -7.76 -0.51
N SER A 6 9.52 -8.33 0.61
CA SER A 6 9.28 -9.78 0.64
C SER A 6 8.04 -10.16 -0.17
N GLN A 7 8.24 -11.06 -1.13
CA GLN A 7 7.21 -11.43 -2.08
C GLN A 7 6.01 -12.08 -1.39
N ASP A 8 6.25 -12.92 -0.39
CA ASP A 8 5.20 -13.60 0.39
C ASP A 8 4.25 -12.61 1.08
N LYS A 9 4.75 -11.44 1.52
CA LYS A 9 3.94 -10.40 2.16
C LYS A 9 3.14 -9.61 1.14
N LEU A 10 3.75 -9.28 0.00
CA LEU A 10 3.04 -8.61 -1.09
C LEU A 10 1.89 -9.48 -1.60
N ASP A 11 2.08 -10.79 -1.72
CA ASP A 11 1.09 -11.72 -2.27
C ASP A 11 -0.14 -11.94 -1.37
N ARG A 12 -0.06 -11.59 -0.07
CA ARG A 12 -1.24 -11.63 0.83
C ARG A 12 -2.36 -10.68 0.39
N CYS A 13 -2.03 -9.59 -0.31
CA CYS A 13 -3.03 -8.63 -0.75
C CYS A 13 -3.69 -9.07 -2.06
N ILE A 14 -4.84 -9.75 -2.00
CA ILE A 14 -5.60 -10.15 -3.20
C ILE A 14 -6.43 -9.03 -3.84
N SER A 15 -6.17 -7.77 -3.47
CA SER A 15 -6.88 -6.58 -3.95
C SER A 15 -8.38 -6.51 -3.62
N CYS A 16 -8.85 -7.26 -2.61
CA CYS A 16 -10.27 -7.31 -2.19
C CYS A 16 -10.86 -5.98 -1.70
N GLY A 17 -10.03 -5.11 -1.10
CA GLY A 17 -10.47 -3.78 -0.65
C GLY A 17 -11.02 -3.69 0.78
N TYR A 18 -11.05 -4.76 1.57
CA TYR A 18 -11.51 -4.71 2.97
C TYR A 18 -10.72 -3.73 3.86
N CYS A 19 -9.47 -3.46 3.50
CA CYS A 19 -8.65 -2.47 4.20
C CYS A 19 -9.00 -1.01 3.90
N LEU A 20 -9.77 -0.74 2.84
CA LEU A 20 -10.14 0.63 2.45
C LEU A 20 -11.00 1.32 3.53
N PRO A 21 -12.15 0.78 3.96
CA PRO A 21 -12.96 1.43 5.00
C PRO A 21 -12.27 1.48 6.36
N ALA A 22 -11.30 0.61 6.62
CA ALA A 22 -10.51 0.60 7.86
C ALA A 22 -9.43 1.69 7.89
N CYS A 23 -9.00 2.20 6.73
CA CYS A 23 -7.96 3.21 6.67
C CYS A 23 -8.53 4.64 6.87
N PRO A 24 -8.12 5.38 7.92
CA PRO A 24 -8.61 6.73 8.16
C PRO A 24 -8.21 7.72 7.06
N THR A 25 -6.99 7.59 6.51
CA THR A 25 -6.52 8.42 5.39
C THR A 25 -7.45 8.26 4.19
N TYR A 26 -7.68 7.03 3.74
CA TYR A 26 -8.59 6.76 2.62
C TYR A 26 -10.02 7.23 2.89
N LYS A 27 -10.52 7.01 4.11
CA LYS A 27 -11.87 7.44 4.49
C LYS A 27 -12.09 8.95 4.37
N ILE A 28 -11.03 9.75 4.58
CA ILE A 28 -11.08 11.21 4.48
C ILE A 28 -10.79 11.68 3.06
N THR A 29 -9.74 11.14 2.43
CA THR A 29 -9.24 11.67 1.14
C THR A 29 -9.93 11.04 -0.07
N GLY A 30 -10.46 9.82 0.06
CA GLY A 30 -10.89 9.00 -1.08
C GLY A 30 -9.75 8.55 -2.00
N ASN A 31 -8.51 8.97 -1.74
CA ASN A 31 -7.35 8.61 -2.55
C ASN A 31 -6.89 7.18 -2.23
N GLU A 32 -7.13 6.27 -3.17
CA GLU A 32 -6.77 4.88 -3.00
C GLU A 32 -5.25 4.65 -2.96
N GLU A 33 -4.46 5.44 -3.66
CA GLU A 33 -3.00 5.27 -3.69
C GLU A 33 -2.38 5.42 -2.29
N SER A 34 -2.93 6.33 -1.48
CA SER A 34 -2.58 6.52 -0.08
C SER A 34 -3.15 5.46 0.86
N SER A 35 -4.02 4.55 0.39
CA SER A 35 -4.63 3.50 1.20
C SER A 35 -3.68 2.31 1.45
N PRO A 36 -3.99 1.38 2.38
CA PRO A 36 -3.15 0.20 2.62
C PRO A 36 -3.02 -0.68 1.37
N ARG A 37 -4.12 -0.88 0.63
CA ARG A 37 -4.10 -1.60 -0.66
C ARG A 37 -3.26 -0.85 -1.69
N GLY A 38 -3.48 0.46 -1.83
CA GLY A 38 -2.72 1.30 -2.75
C GLY A 38 -1.22 1.20 -2.52
N ARG A 39 -0.77 1.32 -1.26
CA ARG A 39 0.64 1.17 -0.90
C ARG A 39 1.21 -0.19 -1.29
N ILE A 40 0.48 -1.30 -1.08
CA ILE A 40 0.95 -2.63 -1.52
C ILE A 40 1.03 -2.73 -3.05
N THR A 41 0.06 -2.14 -3.77
CA THR A 41 0.10 -2.02 -5.23
C THR A 41 1.33 -1.24 -5.71
N LEU A 42 1.63 -0.10 -5.08
CA LEU A 42 2.81 0.70 -5.38
C LEU A 42 4.11 -0.04 -5.03
N MET A 43 4.16 -0.76 -3.90
CA MET A 43 5.30 -1.62 -3.54
C MET A 43 5.56 -2.69 -4.61
N ARG A 44 4.52 -3.34 -5.15
CA ARG A 44 4.66 -4.26 -6.29
C ARG A 44 5.15 -3.58 -7.54
N ALA A 45 4.68 -2.36 -7.83
CA ALA A 45 5.15 -1.60 -8.99
C ALA A 45 6.64 -1.27 -8.85
N VAL A 46 7.09 -0.84 -7.67
CA VAL A 46 8.51 -0.58 -7.36
C VAL A 46 9.34 -1.87 -7.39
N GLN A 47 8.83 -3.00 -6.89
CA GLN A 47 9.50 -4.31 -6.96
C GLN A 47 9.76 -4.75 -8.39
N ASN A 48 8.83 -4.45 -9.30
CA ASN A 48 8.89 -4.82 -10.71
C ASN A 48 9.48 -3.71 -11.61
N ASP A 49 10.13 -2.71 -11.01
CA ASP A 49 10.74 -1.57 -11.72
C ASP A 49 9.76 -0.81 -12.65
N LYS A 50 8.45 -0.86 -12.34
CA LYS A 50 7.38 -0.16 -13.08
C LYS A 50 7.11 1.26 -12.55
N LEU A 51 7.60 1.58 -11.36
CA LEU A 51 7.38 2.85 -10.68
C LEU A 51 8.66 3.22 -9.91
N PRO A 52 9.11 4.49 -9.93
CA PRO A 52 10.20 4.91 -9.07
C PRO A 52 9.78 4.86 -7.59
N ALA A 53 10.73 4.60 -6.70
CA ALA A 53 10.46 4.48 -5.27
C ALA A 53 9.95 5.78 -4.62
N ILE A 54 10.16 6.93 -5.26
CA ILE A 54 9.72 8.24 -4.76
C ILE A 54 8.19 8.38 -4.73
N ASP A 55 7.50 7.81 -5.72
CA ASP A 55 6.05 7.86 -5.79
C ASP A 55 5.42 7.02 -4.67
N LEU A 56 5.98 5.83 -4.41
CA LEU A 56 5.62 5.02 -3.24
C LEU A 56 5.86 5.79 -1.93
N LEU A 57 6.98 6.51 -1.82
CA LEU A 57 7.30 7.27 -0.60
C LEU A 57 6.33 8.42 -0.39
N GLY A 58 5.94 9.13 -1.45
CA GLY A 58 4.95 10.20 -1.42
C GLY A 58 3.63 9.71 -0.85
N GLU A 59 3.06 8.65 -1.41
CA GLU A 59 1.79 8.10 -0.93
C GLU A 59 1.90 7.44 0.45
N SER A 60 3.05 6.84 0.76
CA SER A 60 3.31 6.25 2.07
C SER A 60 3.46 7.30 3.18
N SER A 61 3.79 8.55 2.83
CA SER A 61 3.91 9.64 3.82
C SER A 61 2.58 9.99 4.49
N PHE A 62 1.44 9.69 3.84
CA PHE A 62 0.10 9.85 4.42
C PHE A 62 -0.33 8.70 5.35
N CYS A 63 0.54 7.71 5.56
CA CYS A 63 0.29 6.62 6.49
C CYS A 63 0.46 7.09 7.95
N LEU A 64 -0.62 7.07 8.72
CA LEU A 64 -0.61 7.48 10.13
C LEU A 64 0.00 6.44 11.09
N GLY A 65 0.40 5.26 10.59
CA GLY A 65 0.93 4.19 11.45
C GLY A 65 -0.09 3.58 12.42
N CYS A 66 -1.39 3.83 12.24
CA CYS A 66 -2.45 3.42 13.18
C CYS A 66 -2.76 1.91 13.20
N ARG A 67 -2.26 1.14 12.22
CA ARG A 67 -2.46 -0.32 12.10
C ARG A 67 -3.91 -0.82 11.99
N ALA A 68 -4.87 0.07 11.76
CA ALA A 68 -6.29 -0.29 11.60
C ALA A 68 -6.55 -1.28 10.44
N CYS A 69 -5.62 -1.38 9.48
CA CYS A 69 -5.70 -2.30 8.34
C CYS A 69 -5.03 -3.67 8.57
N GLU A 70 -4.48 -3.96 9.75
CA GLU A 70 -3.89 -5.28 10.07
C GLU A 70 -4.92 -6.38 10.42
N PRO A 71 -6.04 -6.11 11.12
CA PRO A 71 -6.99 -7.14 11.53
C PRO A 71 -8.07 -7.47 10.47
N VAL A 72 -8.03 -6.81 9.30
CA VAL A 72 -9.00 -6.97 8.20
C VAL A 72 -8.59 -8.07 7.24
#